data_AF-A0A9N9J7Z6-F1
#
_entry.id   AF-A0A9N9J7Z6-F1
#
_cell.length_a   1.000
_cell.length_b   1.000
_cell.length_c   1.000
_cell.angle_alpha   90.00
_cell.angle_beta   90.00
_cell.angle_gamma   90.00
#
_symmetry.space_group_name_H-M   'P 1'
#
loop_
_entity.id
_entity.type
_entity.pdbx_description
1 polymer ?
#
loop_
_entity_poly.entity_id
_entity_poly.type
_entity_poly.pdbx_seq_one_letter_code
_entity_poly.pdbx_strand_id
1 'polypeptide(L)'
;EAAAIYCMRTLKEHMITEVGSSFMIVDCGGGTVDLTTRELLENNRLGEITERSGDFCGGTYVDKEFIKFLRRKVGDSAINLLLENHYGQLQYMVQEFCRRVKLPFTGNRKDFKTYELDIEEVCPVLKQYVAGTSKVKLEKDDWIIDLEYEDVKSMFDPVVGKIIRLINGQLNASTGTCAAMFLVGGFSESKYLQTRIKQEFGDQVKNINVPKQPIAAIVRGALDYGLNMKTIKTRVLKWTYGIELSPQWKKGDPPERKISHGRINVFSKLVSRGTIVDVDQGFGKDLFPSIEDQSAASMKIYKTPAVDGKYPDEPGMEKLGELILDFPDAHLGFNRKLEFTLSFGQMEIRAYCKNQNGKSVDAVFNLEF
;
A
#
# COMPACT_ATOMS: atom_id res chain seq x y z
N GLU A 1 -5.48 1.23 -7.13
CA GLU A 1 -5.94 1.61 -8.49
C GLU A 1 -7.23 0.92 -8.88
N ALA A 2 -7.26 -0.42 -8.94
CA ALA A 2 -8.42 -1.19 -9.38
C ALA A 2 -9.73 -0.79 -8.68
N ALA A 3 -9.74 -0.73 -7.35
CA ALA A 3 -10.92 -0.29 -6.61
C ALA A 3 -11.41 1.12 -6.99
N ALA A 4 -10.50 2.03 -7.38
CA ALA A 4 -10.87 3.38 -7.84
C ALA A 4 -11.59 3.33 -9.19
N ILE A 5 -11.15 2.46 -10.11
CA ILE A 5 -11.81 2.24 -11.40
C ILE A 5 -13.23 1.73 -11.19
N TYR A 6 -13.40 0.75 -10.29
CA TYR A 6 -14.72 0.24 -9.95
C TYR A 6 -15.62 1.34 -9.35
N CYS A 7 -15.11 2.10 -8.38
CA CYS A 7 -15.87 3.15 -7.71
C CYS A 7 -16.14 4.38 -8.61
N MET A 8 -15.35 4.59 -9.67
CA MET A 8 -15.59 5.66 -10.64
C MET A 8 -16.98 5.54 -11.30
N ARG A 9 -17.49 4.31 -11.48
CA ARG A 9 -18.86 4.09 -11.97
C ARG A 9 -19.90 4.60 -10.97
N THR A 10 -19.65 4.39 -9.68
CA THR A 10 -20.50 4.82 -8.57
C THR A 10 -20.49 6.35 -8.37
N LEU A 11 -19.41 7.05 -8.75
CA LEU A 11 -19.38 8.53 -8.72
C LEU A 11 -20.52 9.13 -9.54
N LYS A 12 -20.81 8.56 -10.72
CA LYS A 12 -21.92 9.00 -11.58
C LYS A 12 -23.28 8.79 -10.92
N GLU A 13 -23.46 7.70 -10.18
CA GLU A 13 -24.67 7.43 -9.41
C GLU A 13 -24.91 8.46 -8.30
N HIS A 14 -23.83 9.10 -7.81
CA HIS A 14 -23.86 10.16 -6.81
C HIS A 14 -23.73 11.58 -7.40
N MET A 15 -23.94 11.73 -8.71
CA MET A 15 -23.86 13.03 -9.43
C MET A 15 -22.49 13.72 -9.36
N ILE A 16 -21.43 13.01 -8.98
CA ILE A 16 -20.06 13.53 -8.99
C ILE A 16 -19.47 13.22 -10.37
N THR A 17 -19.61 14.17 -11.29
CA THR A 17 -19.23 13.98 -12.70
C THR A 17 -18.33 15.09 -13.23
N GLU A 18 -18.05 16.10 -12.41
CA GLU A 18 -17.22 17.24 -12.78
C GLU A 18 -15.75 16.83 -12.87
N VAL A 19 -15.12 17.14 -14.00
CA VAL A 19 -13.66 16.97 -14.18
C VAL A 19 -12.93 17.83 -13.15
N GLY A 20 -11.90 17.28 -12.52
CA GLY A 20 -11.21 17.89 -11.39
C GLY A 20 -11.76 17.46 -10.02
N SER A 21 -12.92 16.79 -9.97
CA SER A 21 -13.43 16.22 -8.72
C SER A 21 -12.48 15.14 -8.21
N SER A 22 -12.07 15.28 -6.94
CA SER A 22 -11.25 14.27 -6.27
C SER A 22 -12.07 13.33 -5.41
N PHE A 23 -11.64 12.07 -5.31
CA PHE A 23 -12.23 11.08 -4.43
C PHE A 23 -11.17 10.16 -3.83
N MET A 24 -11.43 9.70 -2.62
CA MET A 24 -10.55 8.80 -1.88
C MET A 24 -11.08 7.38 -1.91
N ILE A 25 -10.18 6.43 -2.11
CA ILE A 25 -10.43 5.01 -1.83
C ILE A 25 -9.74 4.67 -0.53
N VAL A 26 -10.48 4.03 0.38
CA VAL A 26 -9.96 3.43 1.61
C VAL A 26 -10.22 1.93 1.52
N ASP A 27 -9.20 1.17 1.15
CA ASP A 27 -9.28 -0.27 1.04
C ASP A 27 -9.08 -0.92 2.41
N CYS A 28 -10.19 -1.18 3.10
CA CYS A 28 -10.22 -1.80 4.42
C CYS A 28 -10.15 -3.33 4.25
N GLY A 29 -8.95 -3.84 4.01
CA GLY A 29 -8.66 -5.27 3.96
C GLY A 29 -8.64 -5.95 5.34
N GLY A 30 -8.33 -7.25 5.35
CA GLY A 30 -8.09 -8.00 6.59
C GLY A 30 -6.73 -7.68 7.22
N GLY A 31 -5.66 -7.70 6.44
CA GLY A 31 -4.30 -7.46 6.92
C GLY A 31 -3.85 -6.01 6.82
N THR A 32 -4.17 -5.34 5.73
CA THR A 32 -3.75 -3.96 5.46
C THR A 32 -4.94 -3.04 5.29
N VAL A 33 -4.70 -1.75 5.49
CA VAL A 33 -5.57 -0.69 4.97
C VAL A 33 -4.74 0.19 4.07
N ASP A 34 -5.19 0.37 2.83
CA ASP A 34 -4.47 1.11 1.79
C ASP A 34 -5.34 2.24 1.25
N LEU A 35 -4.75 3.43 1.08
CA LEU A 35 -5.44 4.66 0.69
C LEU A 35 -4.84 5.24 -0.57
N THR A 36 -5.70 5.76 -1.43
CA THR A 36 -5.31 6.54 -2.63
C THR A 36 -6.35 7.62 -2.89
N THR A 37 -5.88 8.81 -3.24
CA THR A 37 -6.76 9.91 -3.67
C THR A 37 -6.59 10.12 -5.17
N ARG A 38 -7.71 10.11 -5.88
CA ARG A 38 -7.76 10.15 -7.33
C ARG A 38 -8.57 11.34 -7.81
N GLU A 39 -8.17 11.88 -8.94
CA GLU A 39 -8.89 12.93 -9.65
C GLU A 39 -9.61 12.35 -10.86
N LEU A 40 -10.87 12.73 -11.05
CA LEU A 40 -11.59 12.47 -12.28
C LEU A 40 -11.11 13.41 -13.38
N LEU A 41 -10.50 12.87 -14.42
CA LEU A 41 -10.03 13.60 -15.58
C LEU A 41 -11.01 13.45 -16.75
N GLU A 42 -10.77 14.22 -17.81
CA GLU A 42 -11.51 14.10 -19.07
C GLU A 42 -11.53 12.65 -19.59
N ASN A 43 -12.60 12.32 -20.32
CA ASN A 43 -12.80 10.99 -20.91
C ASN A 43 -12.89 9.84 -19.89
N ASN A 44 -13.33 10.12 -18.65
CA ASN A 44 -13.41 9.15 -17.54
C ASN A 44 -12.06 8.49 -17.25
N ARG A 45 -10.99 9.29 -17.27
CA ARG A 45 -9.65 8.84 -16.87
C ARG A 45 -9.39 9.24 -15.42
N LEU A 46 -8.43 8.58 -14.78
CA LEU A 46 -8.06 8.83 -13.41
C LEU A 46 -6.61 9.29 -13.32
N GLY A 47 -6.40 10.39 -12.59
CA GLY A 47 -5.09 10.81 -12.11
C GLY A 47 -4.91 10.49 -10.64
N GLU A 48 -3.68 10.27 -10.20
CA GLU A 48 -3.33 10.19 -8.77
C GLU A 48 -2.83 11.54 -8.28
N ILE A 49 -3.37 12.02 -7.15
CA ILE A 49 -3.10 13.36 -6.62
C ILE A 49 -2.01 13.32 -5.54
N THR A 50 -2.01 12.28 -4.71
CA THR A 50 -1.12 12.14 -3.55
C THR A 50 -0.48 10.76 -3.53
N GLU A 51 0.71 10.66 -2.92
CA GLU A 51 1.33 9.37 -2.63
C GLU A 51 0.36 8.49 -1.83
N ARG A 52 0.38 7.18 -2.10
CA ARG A 52 -0.46 6.23 -1.38
C ARG A 52 0.03 6.09 0.05
N SER A 53 -0.90 5.94 0.97
CA SER A 53 -0.60 5.58 2.35
C SER A 53 -1.24 4.25 2.70
N GLY A 54 -0.67 3.57 3.68
CA GLY A 54 -1.26 2.35 4.20
C GLY A 54 -0.56 1.90 5.49
N ASP A 55 -1.22 1.04 6.24
CA ASP A 55 -0.67 0.43 7.46
C ASP A 55 -1.29 -0.95 7.70
N PHE A 56 -0.65 -1.72 8.56
CA PHE A 56 -1.11 -3.00 9.04
C PHE A 56 -2.18 -2.81 10.14
N CYS A 57 -3.38 -2.41 9.72
CA CYS A 57 -4.51 -2.10 10.62
C CYS A 57 -5.87 -2.57 10.08
N GLY A 58 -5.90 -3.65 9.31
CA GLY A 58 -7.15 -4.22 8.78
C GLY A 58 -7.97 -5.01 9.81
N GLY A 59 -9.06 -5.63 9.33
CA GLY A 59 -10.01 -6.36 10.18
C GLY A 59 -9.38 -7.48 11.02
N THR A 60 -8.32 -8.13 10.58
CA THR A 60 -7.62 -9.19 11.33
C THR A 60 -6.98 -8.68 12.61
N TYR A 61 -6.74 -7.36 12.73
CA TYR A 61 -6.25 -6.78 13.97
C TYR A 61 -7.32 -6.73 15.06
N VAL A 62 -8.60 -6.59 14.69
CA VAL A 62 -9.72 -6.74 15.63
C VAL A 62 -9.81 -8.20 16.09
N ASP A 63 -9.60 -9.16 15.17
CA ASP A 63 -9.60 -10.58 15.50
C ASP A 63 -8.48 -10.92 16.50
N LYS A 64 -7.30 -10.30 16.33
CA LYS A 64 -6.20 -10.43 17.30
C LYS A 64 -6.56 -9.87 18.68
N GLU A 65 -7.27 -8.75 18.76
CA GLU A 65 -7.75 -8.22 20.04
C GLU A 65 -8.81 -9.12 20.68
N PHE A 66 -9.68 -9.74 19.88
CA PHE A 66 -10.60 -10.78 20.36
C PHE A 66 -9.84 -11.99 20.93
N ILE A 67 -8.80 -12.49 20.24
CA ILE A 67 -7.96 -13.56 20.77
C ILE A 67 -7.25 -13.15 22.08
N LYS A 68 -6.78 -11.91 22.19
CA LYS A 68 -6.21 -11.38 23.45
C LYS A 68 -7.25 -11.33 24.56
N PHE A 69 -8.49 -11.00 24.25
CA PHE A 69 -9.59 -11.05 25.21
C PHE A 69 -9.84 -12.48 25.69
N LEU A 70 -9.92 -13.46 24.78
CA LEU A 70 -10.07 -14.87 25.15
C LEU A 70 -8.92 -15.34 26.05
N ARG A 71 -7.67 -14.99 25.72
CA ARG A 71 -6.49 -15.30 26.55
C ARG A 71 -6.64 -14.83 28.00
N ARG A 72 -7.23 -13.66 28.23
CA ARG A 72 -7.52 -13.17 29.59
C ARG A 72 -8.59 -13.98 30.31
N LYS A 73 -9.53 -14.58 29.58
CA LYS A 73 -10.62 -15.40 30.16
C LYS A 73 -10.17 -16.83 30.43
N VAL A 74 -9.52 -17.47 29.45
CA VAL A 74 -9.20 -18.92 29.49
C VAL A 74 -7.73 -19.24 29.78
N GLY A 75 -6.85 -18.24 29.74
CA GLY A 75 -5.41 -18.38 29.93
C GLY A 75 -4.62 -18.51 28.62
N ASP A 76 -3.38 -18.01 28.63
CA ASP A 76 -2.51 -18.02 27.44
C ASP A 76 -2.14 -19.41 26.96
N SER A 77 -1.84 -20.32 27.90
CA SER A 77 -1.51 -21.71 27.60
C SER A 77 -2.65 -22.41 26.85
N ALA A 78 -3.91 -22.15 27.25
CA ALA A 78 -5.07 -22.79 26.63
C ALA A 78 -5.24 -22.38 25.17
N ILE A 79 -5.10 -21.09 24.87
CA ILE A 79 -5.16 -20.59 23.49
C ILE A 79 -3.96 -21.05 22.66
N ASN A 80 -2.75 -21.15 23.24
CA ASN A 80 -1.58 -21.67 22.54
C ASN A 80 -1.76 -23.16 22.16
N LEU A 81 -2.21 -23.99 23.10
CA LEU A 81 -2.49 -25.40 22.84
C LEU A 81 -3.61 -25.59 21.80
N LEU A 82 -4.62 -24.71 21.83
CA LEU A 82 -5.69 -24.68 20.82
C LEU A 82 -5.15 -24.28 19.43
N LEU A 83 -4.27 -23.28 19.35
CA LEU A 83 -3.60 -22.87 18.11
C LEU A 83 -2.77 -24.00 17.51
N GLU A 84 -1.99 -24.71 18.34
CA GLU A 84 -1.06 -25.75 17.91
C GLU A 84 -1.79 -27.04 17.50
N ASN A 85 -2.79 -27.46 18.27
CA ASN A 85 -3.39 -28.79 18.12
C ASN A 85 -4.76 -28.76 17.43
N HIS A 86 -5.46 -27.62 17.44
CA HIS A 86 -6.86 -27.53 17.05
C HIS A 86 -7.20 -26.19 16.34
N TYR A 87 -6.30 -25.72 15.48
CA TYR A 87 -6.42 -24.44 14.76
C TYR A 87 -7.78 -24.24 14.07
N GLY A 88 -8.35 -25.30 13.47
CA GLY A 88 -9.65 -25.24 12.79
C GLY A 88 -10.80 -24.81 13.70
N GLN A 89 -10.85 -25.31 14.95
CA GLN A 89 -11.90 -24.90 15.90
C GLN A 89 -11.71 -23.45 16.37
N LEU A 90 -10.46 -23.01 16.57
CA LEU A 90 -10.20 -21.60 16.84
C LEU A 90 -10.67 -20.70 15.70
N GLN A 91 -10.39 -21.09 14.46
CA GLN A 91 -10.84 -20.33 13.29
C GLN A 91 -12.37 -20.27 13.20
N TYR A 92 -13.06 -21.37 13.48
CA TYR A 92 -14.53 -21.37 13.55
C TYR A 92 -15.05 -20.41 14.61
N MET A 93 -14.50 -20.43 15.82
CA MET A 93 -14.87 -19.49 16.89
C MET A 93 -14.61 -18.02 16.50
N VAL A 94 -13.48 -17.72 15.82
CA VAL A 94 -13.19 -16.37 15.29
C VAL A 94 -14.17 -15.98 14.19
N GLN A 95 -14.59 -16.90 13.33
CA GLN A 95 -15.59 -16.64 12.29
C GLN A 95 -16.97 -16.33 12.90
N GLU A 96 -17.37 -17.05 13.95
CA GLU A 96 -18.61 -16.76 14.66
C GLU A 96 -18.56 -15.39 15.34
N PHE A 97 -17.45 -15.03 16.00
CA PHE A 97 -17.23 -13.66 16.49
C PHE A 97 -17.31 -12.62 15.36
N CYS A 98 -16.67 -12.88 14.21
CA CYS A 98 -16.71 -11.98 13.07
C CYS A 98 -18.15 -11.71 12.61
N ARG A 99 -18.93 -12.78 12.45
CA ARG A 99 -20.29 -12.75 11.89
C ARG A 99 -21.31 -12.18 12.87
N ARG A 100 -21.23 -12.57 14.13
CA ARG A 100 -22.24 -12.24 15.17
C ARG A 100 -21.95 -10.93 15.89
N VAL A 101 -20.68 -10.54 15.98
CA VAL A 101 -20.24 -9.39 16.78
C VAL A 101 -19.55 -8.35 15.92
N LYS A 102 -18.40 -8.67 15.32
CA LYS A 102 -17.52 -7.69 14.65
C LYS A 102 -18.20 -6.92 13.50
N LEU A 103 -18.82 -7.62 12.57
CA LEU A 103 -19.48 -6.98 11.42
C LEU A 103 -20.73 -6.17 11.81
N PRO A 104 -21.67 -6.71 12.62
CA PRO A 104 -22.88 -5.97 13.00
C PRO A 104 -22.67 -4.91 14.10
N PHE A 105 -21.58 -4.95 14.86
CA PHE A 105 -21.32 -3.98 15.92
C PHE A 105 -21.34 -2.54 15.37
N THR A 106 -22.25 -1.70 15.89
CA THR A 106 -22.44 -0.31 15.44
C THR A 106 -21.68 0.70 16.29
N GLY A 107 -21.28 0.32 17.50
CA GLY A 107 -20.79 1.25 18.53
C GLY A 107 -21.88 2.07 19.20
N ASN A 108 -23.16 1.79 18.96
CA ASN A 108 -24.25 2.38 19.73
C ASN A 108 -24.56 1.49 20.94
N ARG A 109 -24.28 2.01 22.14
CA ARG A 109 -24.52 1.28 23.40
C ARG A 109 -25.98 0.87 23.60
N LYS A 110 -26.94 1.65 23.08
CA LYS A 110 -28.38 1.36 23.22
C LYS A 110 -28.83 0.16 22.41
N ASP A 111 -28.12 -0.15 21.33
CA ASP A 111 -28.48 -1.23 20.41
C ASP A 111 -27.66 -2.50 20.68
N PHE A 112 -26.65 -2.41 21.56
CA PHE A 112 -25.77 -3.52 21.87
C PHE A 112 -26.40 -4.46 22.89
N LYS A 113 -26.47 -5.74 22.53
CA LYS A 113 -26.79 -6.82 23.45
C LYS A 113 -25.51 -7.58 23.74
N THR A 114 -25.30 -7.93 25.02
CA THR A 114 -24.21 -8.83 25.42
C THR A 114 -24.23 -10.06 24.53
N TYR A 115 -23.07 -10.39 23.97
CA TYR A 115 -22.93 -11.59 23.18
C TYR A 115 -22.36 -12.70 24.07
N GLU A 116 -23.18 -13.72 24.28
CA GLU A 116 -22.83 -14.92 25.02
C GLU A 116 -22.07 -15.86 24.07
N LEU A 117 -20.77 -16.03 24.28
CA LEU A 117 -19.96 -16.99 23.55
C LEU A 117 -19.98 -18.33 24.29
N ASP A 118 -20.84 -19.24 23.84
CA ASP A 118 -20.90 -20.62 24.35
C ASP A 118 -19.70 -21.43 23.81
N ILE A 119 -18.75 -21.73 24.70
CA ILE A 119 -17.56 -22.52 24.36
C ILE A 119 -17.91 -23.97 24.05
N GLU A 120 -18.97 -24.54 24.63
CA GLU A 120 -19.39 -25.91 24.35
C GLU A 120 -19.95 -26.04 22.93
N GLU A 121 -20.63 -25.00 22.44
CA GLU A 121 -21.14 -24.95 21.06
C GLU A 121 -20.00 -24.69 20.04
N VAL A 122 -19.20 -23.66 20.27
CA VAL A 122 -18.29 -23.14 19.23
C VAL A 122 -16.86 -23.70 19.28
N CYS A 123 -16.40 -24.16 20.46
CA CYS A 123 -15.04 -24.68 20.62
C CYS A 123 -14.91 -25.64 21.82
N PRO A 124 -15.65 -26.76 21.84
CA PRO A 124 -15.73 -27.64 23.01
C PRO A 124 -14.37 -28.23 23.41
N VAL A 125 -13.44 -28.35 22.46
CA VAL A 125 -12.08 -28.84 22.72
C VAL A 125 -11.28 -27.91 23.63
N LEU A 126 -11.61 -26.61 23.69
CA LEU A 126 -10.91 -25.64 24.52
C LEU A 126 -10.97 -26.02 26.01
N LYS A 127 -12.07 -26.65 26.45
CA LYS A 127 -12.30 -27.03 27.85
C LYS A 127 -11.18 -27.90 28.42
N GLN A 128 -10.57 -28.76 27.59
CA GLN A 128 -9.51 -29.66 28.04
C GLN A 128 -8.20 -28.92 28.34
N TYR A 129 -8.03 -27.72 27.78
CA TYR A 129 -6.79 -26.93 27.91
C TYR A 129 -6.89 -25.83 28.97
N VAL A 130 -8.10 -25.45 29.38
CA VAL A 130 -8.28 -24.47 30.45
C VAL A 130 -7.96 -25.10 31.80
N ALA A 131 -7.19 -24.39 32.62
CA ALA A 131 -6.76 -24.86 33.93
C ALA A 131 -6.86 -23.77 35.00
N GLY A 132 -6.64 -24.15 36.27
CA GLY A 132 -6.57 -23.23 37.39
C GLY A 132 -7.88 -22.51 37.69
N THR A 133 -7.79 -21.27 38.17
CA THR A 133 -8.93 -20.45 38.58
C THR A 133 -9.88 -20.13 37.42
N SER A 134 -9.35 -19.96 36.20
CA SER A 134 -10.16 -19.77 34.99
C SER A 134 -11.10 -20.94 34.74
N LYS A 135 -10.63 -22.18 34.92
CA LYS A 135 -11.47 -23.38 34.73
C LYS A 135 -12.63 -23.39 35.74
N VAL A 136 -12.33 -23.19 37.02
CA VAL A 136 -13.36 -23.19 38.08
C VAL A 136 -14.40 -22.10 37.85
N LYS A 137 -13.99 -20.94 37.34
CA LYS A 137 -14.93 -19.86 37.00
C LYS A 137 -15.81 -20.25 35.81
N LEU A 138 -15.21 -20.70 34.71
CA LEU A 138 -15.95 -21.06 33.50
C LEU A 138 -16.91 -22.24 33.74
N GLU A 139 -16.54 -23.22 34.56
CA GLU A 139 -17.44 -24.31 34.94
C GLU A 139 -18.67 -23.83 35.73
N LYS A 140 -18.55 -22.75 36.51
CA LYS A 140 -19.69 -22.14 37.22
C LYS A 140 -20.55 -21.27 36.31
N ASP A 141 -19.94 -20.71 35.27
CA ASP A 141 -20.59 -19.86 34.27
C ASP A 141 -21.04 -20.70 33.05
N ASP A 142 -21.22 -22.02 33.21
CA ASP A 142 -21.64 -22.97 32.17
C ASP A 142 -20.84 -22.87 30.85
N TRP A 143 -19.55 -22.54 30.95
CA TRP A 143 -18.62 -22.30 29.84
C TRP A 143 -19.06 -21.19 28.87
N ILE A 144 -19.91 -20.27 29.33
CA ILE A 144 -20.32 -19.09 28.59
C ILE A 144 -19.35 -17.93 28.89
N ILE A 145 -18.88 -17.26 27.84
CA ILE A 145 -18.08 -16.04 27.96
C ILE A 145 -18.89 -14.86 27.43
N ASP A 146 -19.26 -13.96 28.32
CA ASP A 146 -19.92 -12.71 27.96
C ASP A 146 -18.95 -11.72 27.33
N LEU A 147 -19.30 -11.23 26.14
CA LEU A 147 -18.69 -10.07 25.49
C LEU A 147 -19.60 -8.87 25.69
N GLU A 148 -19.18 -7.97 26.59
CA GLU A 148 -19.89 -6.73 26.85
C GLU A 148 -19.54 -5.64 25.83
N TYR A 149 -20.31 -4.55 25.84
CA TYR A 149 -20.11 -3.42 24.94
C TYR A 149 -18.69 -2.86 25.00
N GLU A 150 -18.15 -2.66 26.21
CA GLU A 150 -16.81 -2.10 26.39
C GLU A 150 -15.72 -3.08 25.95
N ASP A 151 -15.93 -4.39 26.11
CA ASP A 151 -15.01 -5.41 25.60
C ASP A 151 -14.90 -5.31 24.08
N VAL A 152 -16.03 -5.34 23.38
CA VAL A 152 -16.05 -5.27 21.91
C VAL A 152 -15.48 -3.94 21.43
N LYS A 153 -15.89 -2.82 22.05
CA LYS A 153 -15.39 -1.49 21.70
C LYS A 153 -13.87 -1.40 21.86
N SER A 154 -13.32 -1.97 22.94
CA SER A 154 -11.88 -1.96 23.20
C SER A 154 -11.08 -2.77 22.17
N MET A 155 -11.67 -3.78 21.53
CA MET A 155 -11.05 -4.53 20.43
C MET A 155 -10.95 -3.69 19.13
N PHE A 156 -11.91 -2.80 18.91
CA PHE A 156 -11.98 -1.99 17.68
C PHE A 156 -11.18 -0.69 17.75
N ASP A 157 -11.30 0.05 18.85
CA ASP A 157 -10.76 1.40 18.97
C ASP A 157 -9.30 1.58 18.56
N PRO A 158 -8.34 0.72 18.97
CA PRO A 158 -6.95 0.88 18.54
C PRO A 158 -6.78 0.70 17.03
N VAL A 159 -7.57 -0.17 16.40
CA VAL A 159 -7.53 -0.46 14.97
C VAL A 159 -8.18 0.68 14.17
N VAL A 160 -9.40 1.06 14.52
CA VAL A 160 -10.15 2.15 13.87
C VAL A 160 -9.43 3.50 14.05
N GLY A 161 -8.83 3.74 15.21
CA GLY A 161 -8.03 4.95 15.46
C GLY A 161 -6.83 5.07 14.52
N LYS A 162 -6.18 3.96 14.14
CA LYS A 162 -5.12 3.98 13.12
C LYS A 162 -5.67 4.35 11.73
N ILE A 163 -6.79 3.73 11.34
CA ILE A 163 -7.44 4.00 10.04
C ILE A 163 -7.85 5.47 9.94
N ILE A 164 -8.45 6.04 10.98
CA ILE A 164 -8.81 7.46 11.04
C ILE A 164 -7.56 8.34 10.84
N ARG A 165 -6.44 8.04 11.50
CA ARG A 165 -5.19 8.80 11.32
C ARG A 165 -4.66 8.72 9.88
N LEU A 166 -4.75 7.55 9.23
CA LEU A 166 -4.37 7.40 7.83
C LEU A 166 -5.24 8.26 6.91
N ILE A 167 -6.57 8.20 7.09
CA ILE A 167 -7.52 8.99 6.29
C ILE A 167 -7.24 10.48 6.46
N ASN A 168 -7.07 10.95 7.71
CA ASN A 168 -6.75 12.34 7.98
C ASN A 168 -5.43 12.76 7.33
N GLY A 169 -4.38 11.93 7.39
CA GLY A 169 -3.10 12.18 6.73
C GLY A 169 -3.24 12.31 5.21
N GLN A 170 -4.00 11.42 4.58
CA GLN A 170 -4.23 11.43 3.13
C GLN A 170 -5.06 12.66 2.69
N LEU A 171 -6.08 13.04 3.46
CA LEU A 171 -6.88 14.24 3.21
C LEU A 171 -6.02 15.51 3.33
N ASN A 172 -5.18 15.61 4.36
CA ASN A 172 -4.31 16.77 4.59
C ASN A 172 -3.18 16.89 3.55
N ALA A 173 -2.72 15.78 2.97
CA ALA A 173 -1.74 15.79 1.89
C ALA A 173 -2.33 16.29 0.56
N SER A 174 -3.66 16.29 0.42
CA SER A 174 -4.35 16.69 -0.81
C SER A 174 -4.62 18.20 -0.80
N THR A 175 -4.37 18.90 -1.91
CA THR A 175 -4.48 20.37 -2.00
C THR A 175 -5.91 20.87 -2.24
N GLY A 176 -6.88 19.97 -2.47
CA GLY A 176 -8.26 20.29 -2.77
C GLY A 176 -9.28 19.55 -1.90
N THR A 177 -10.55 19.89 -2.05
CA THR A 177 -11.64 19.22 -1.35
C THR A 177 -11.90 17.83 -1.95
N CYS A 178 -12.01 16.83 -1.08
CA CYS A 178 -12.38 15.46 -1.45
C CYS A 178 -13.90 15.36 -1.60
N ALA A 179 -14.38 15.16 -2.83
CA ALA A 179 -15.81 15.13 -3.14
C ALA A 179 -16.50 13.85 -2.64
N ALA A 180 -15.77 12.73 -2.59
CA ALA A 180 -16.26 11.46 -2.10
C ALA A 180 -15.18 10.58 -1.48
N MET A 181 -15.58 9.69 -0.59
CA MET A 181 -14.75 8.63 -0.02
C MET A 181 -15.47 7.30 -0.17
N PHE A 182 -14.79 6.31 -0.74
CA PHE A 182 -15.30 4.95 -0.86
C PHE A 182 -14.52 4.01 0.05
N LEU A 183 -15.24 3.35 0.95
CA LEU A 183 -14.70 2.28 1.78
C LEU A 183 -14.90 0.96 1.03
N VAL A 184 -13.81 0.27 0.73
CA VAL A 184 -13.82 -1.03 0.02
C VAL A 184 -13.10 -2.09 0.86
N GLY A 185 -13.07 -3.34 0.38
CA GLY A 185 -12.49 -4.45 1.13
C GLY A 185 -13.43 -5.02 2.20
N GLY A 186 -13.18 -6.23 2.65
CA GLY A 186 -14.11 -6.96 3.54
C GLY A 186 -14.31 -6.30 4.90
N PHE A 187 -13.32 -5.58 5.45
CA PHE A 187 -13.47 -4.91 6.74
C PHE A 187 -14.34 -3.65 6.65
N SER A 188 -14.48 -3.06 5.47
CA SER A 188 -15.39 -1.92 5.25
C SER A 188 -16.86 -2.27 5.53
N GLU A 189 -17.23 -3.55 5.59
CA GLU A 189 -18.58 -4.02 5.93
C GLU A 189 -18.92 -3.81 7.42
N SER A 190 -17.90 -3.61 8.29
CA SER A 190 -18.11 -3.35 9.71
C SER A 190 -18.89 -2.05 9.94
N LYS A 191 -20.02 -2.15 10.64
CA LYS A 191 -20.84 -0.98 10.95
C LYS A 191 -20.13 0.03 11.84
N TYR A 192 -19.32 -0.44 12.78
CA TYR A 192 -18.56 0.44 13.67
C TYR A 192 -17.54 1.27 12.89
N LEU A 193 -16.78 0.63 11.99
CA LEU A 193 -15.81 1.33 11.14
C LEU A 193 -16.51 2.42 10.30
N GLN A 194 -17.63 2.06 9.63
CA GLN A 194 -18.40 3.01 8.84
C GLN A 194 -18.91 4.19 9.69
N THR A 195 -19.48 3.91 10.86
CA THR A 195 -20.01 4.95 11.78
C THR A 195 -18.90 5.88 12.23
N ARG A 196 -17.75 5.34 12.65
CA ARG A 196 -16.62 6.14 13.14
C ARG A 196 -16.01 7.03 12.06
N ILE A 197 -15.85 6.51 10.84
CA ILE A 197 -15.36 7.30 9.69
C ILE A 197 -16.36 8.41 9.33
N LYS A 198 -17.67 8.10 9.32
CA LYS A 198 -18.71 9.11 9.03
C LYS A 198 -18.78 10.20 10.09
N GLN A 199 -18.62 9.84 11.37
CA GLN A 199 -18.58 10.79 12.48
C GLN A 199 -17.38 11.73 12.36
N GLU A 200 -16.21 11.19 12.03
CA GLU A 200 -14.98 11.98 11.96
C GLU A 200 -14.91 12.87 10.71
N PHE A 201 -15.33 12.35 9.55
CA PHE A 201 -15.08 13.00 8.26
C PHE A 201 -16.34 13.47 7.53
N GLY A 202 -17.55 13.24 8.06
CA GLY A 202 -18.80 13.62 7.38
C GLY A 202 -18.98 15.12 7.16
N ASP A 203 -18.28 15.96 7.94
CA ASP A 203 -18.26 17.39 7.73
C ASP A 203 -17.35 17.81 6.57
N GLN A 204 -16.19 17.14 6.43
CA GLN A 204 -15.18 17.41 5.39
C GLN A 204 -15.51 16.72 4.06
N VAL A 205 -16.05 15.50 4.08
CA VAL A 205 -16.39 14.69 2.92
C VAL A 205 -17.86 14.30 3.00
N LYS A 206 -18.71 14.94 2.20
CA LYS A 206 -20.16 14.74 2.27
C LYS A 206 -20.60 13.35 1.78
N ASN A 207 -19.86 12.76 0.84
CA ASN A 207 -20.21 11.50 0.21
C ASN A 207 -19.29 10.35 0.68
N ILE A 208 -19.55 9.79 1.86
CA ILE A 208 -18.83 8.61 2.38
C ILE A 208 -19.67 7.36 2.17
N ASN A 209 -19.24 6.51 1.24
CA ASN A 209 -20.02 5.38 0.74
C ASN A 209 -19.26 4.06 0.84
N VAL A 210 -20.02 2.97 1.01
CA VAL A 210 -19.53 1.60 0.86
C VAL A 210 -20.23 1.01 -0.35
N PRO A 211 -19.51 0.58 -1.39
CA PRO A 211 -20.13 -0.05 -2.55
C PRO A 211 -20.92 -1.30 -2.17
N LYS A 212 -21.89 -1.71 -3.01
CA LYS A 212 -22.73 -2.90 -2.75
C LYS A 212 -21.94 -4.20 -2.54
N GLN A 213 -20.78 -4.33 -3.20
CA GLN A 213 -19.89 -5.49 -3.08
C GLN A 213 -18.45 -5.01 -2.81
N PRO A 214 -18.16 -4.52 -1.59
CA PRO A 214 -16.89 -3.86 -1.31
C PRO A 214 -15.70 -4.84 -1.40
N ILE A 215 -15.91 -6.12 -1.03
CA ILE A 215 -14.90 -7.18 -1.17
C ILE A 215 -14.55 -7.49 -2.64
N ALA A 216 -15.49 -7.29 -3.57
CA ALA A 216 -15.29 -7.56 -4.99
C ALA A 216 -14.78 -6.32 -5.77
N ALA A 217 -14.66 -5.16 -5.13
CA ALA A 217 -14.29 -3.91 -5.79
C ALA A 217 -12.93 -4.01 -6.52
N ILE A 218 -11.95 -4.68 -5.90
CA ILE A 218 -10.61 -4.84 -6.48
C ILE A 218 -10.68 -5.71 -7.74
N VAL A 219 -11.27 -6.92 -7.66
CA VAL A 219 -11.31 -7.85 -8.80
C VAL A 219 -12.15 -7.30 -9.95
N ARG A 220 -13.28 -6.63 -9.66
CA ARG A 220 -14.13 -5.98 -10.67
C ARG A 220 -13.40 -4.81 -11.34
N GLY A 221 -12.72 -3.99 -10.55
CA GLY A 221 -11.92 -2.90 -11.07
C GLY A 221 -10.71 -3.35 -11.89
N ALA A 222 -10.10 -4.48 -11.53
CA ALA A 222 -9.01 -5.08 -12.30
C ALA A 222 -9.49 -5.60 -13.67
N LEU A 223 -10.69 -6.20 -13.71
CA LEU A 223 -11.35 -6.57 -14.97
C LEU A 223 -11.59 -5.33 -15.84
N ASP A 224 -12.19 -4.27 -15.27
CA ASP A 224 -12.46 -3.02 -15.98
C ASP A 224 -11.15 -2.37 -16.50
N TYR A 225 -10.06 -2.44 -15.73
CA TYR A 225 -8.74 -1.99 -16.16
C TYR A 225 -8.19 -2.81 -17.34
N GLY A 226 -8.30 -4.14 -17.27
CA GLY A 226 -7.85 -5.03 -18.34
C GLY A 226 -8.61 -4.82 -19.65
N LEU A 227 -9.89 -4.42 -19.57
CA LEU A 227 -10.70 -4.05 -20.74
C LEU A 227 -10.29 -2.68 -21.32
N ASN A 228 -9.83 -1.75 -20.49
CA ASN A 228 -9.36 -0.44 -20.94
C ASN A 228 -8.25 0.12 -20.04
N MET A 229 -7.00 -0.19 -20.38
CA MET A 229 -5.83 0.24 -19.61
C MET A 229 -5.58 1.75 -19.69
N LYS A 230 -6.22 2.47 -20.63
CA LYS A 230 -6.14 3.94 -20.74
C LYS A 230 -6.90 4.65 -19.62
N THR A 231 -7.69 3.94 -18.81
CA THR A 231 -8.45 4.51 -17.69
C THR A 231 -7.52 5.21 -16.69
N ILE A 232 -6.30 4.71 -16.47
CA ILE A 232 -5.30 5.43 -15.66
C ILE A 232 -4.50 6.36 -16.59
N LYS A 233 -4.38 7.64 -16.21
CA LYS A 233 -3.61 8.65 -16.96
C LYS A 233 -2.31 8.99 -16.26
N THR A 234 -2.37 9.32 -14.98
CA THR A 234 -1.21 9.69 -14.19
C THR A 234 -1.12 8.90 -12.89
N ARG A 235 0.10 8.83 -12.36
CA ARG A 235 0.43 8.20 -11.07
C ARG A 235 1.43 9.04 -10.31
N VAL A 236 1.45 8.90 -8.98
CA VAL A 236 2.45 9.55 -8.14
C VAL A 236 3.54 8.54 -7.81
N LEU A 237 4.80 8.86 -8.07
CA LEU A 237 5.92 7.97 -7.79
C LEU A 237 6.17 7.83 -6.27
N LYS A 238 6.31 6.60 -5.79
CA LYS A 238 6.66 6.29 -4.39
C LYS A 238 8.15 6.38 -4.09
N TRP A 239 8.98 6.29 -5.14
CA TRP A 239 10.42 6.26 -5.04
C TRP A 239 11.07 7.33 -5.92
N THR A 240 12.23 7.80 -5.49
CA THR A 240 13.14 8.58 -6.33
C THR A 240 13.98 7.61 -7.14
N TYR A 241 14.08 7.82 -8.45
CA TYR A 241 14.81 6.96 -9.36
C TYR A 241 16.00 7.69 -9.98
N GLY A 242 17.07 6.95 -10.23
CA GLY A 242 18.26 7.48 -10.87
C GLY A 242 19.22 6.38 -11.29
N ILE A 243 20.37 6.81 -11.80
CA ILE A 243 21.44 5.92 -12.26
C ILE A 243 22.76 6.25 -11.58
N GLU A 244 23.61 5.23 -11.42
CA GLU A 244 25.00 5.45 -11.01
C GLU A 244 25.77 6.06 -12.18
N LEU A 245 26.41 7.21 -11.93
CA LEU A 245 27.39 7.80 -12.82
C LEU A 245 28.73 7.84 -12.12
N SER A 246 29.80 7.81 -12.90
CA SER A 246 31.14 7.98 -12.37
C SER A 246 31.72 9.27 -12.93
N PRO A 247 31.43 10.50 -12.46
CA PRO A 247 32.11 11.72 -12.95
C PRO A 247 33.57 11.82 -12.47
N GLN A 248 34.31 12.80 -13.01
CA GLN A 248 35.64 13.16 -12.47
C GLN A 248 35.51 13.66 -11.03
N TRP A 249 36.35 13.13 -10.14
CA TRP A 249 36.44 13.57 -8.74
C TRP A 249 36.99 15.00 -8.68
N LYS A 250 36.37 15.86 -7.88
CA LYS A 250 36.74 17.28 -7.76
C LYS A 250 37.12 17.64 -6.34
N LYS A 251 37.86 18.73 -6.19
CA LYS A 251 38.18 19.32 -4.88
C LYS A 251 36.87 19.66 -4.15
N GLY A 252 36.63 18.99 -3.02
CA GLY A 252 35.39 19.09 -2.24
C GLY A 252 34.62 17.77 -2.17
N ASP A 253 34.91 16.81 -3.05
CA ASP A 253 34.40 15.44 -2.93
C ASP A 253 35.14 14.69 -1.82
N PRO A 254 34.51 13.70 -1.16
CA PRO A 254 35.15 12.90 -0.13
C PRO A 254 36.36 12.13 -0.69
N PRO A 255 37.57 12.27 -0.12
CA PRO A 255 38.76 11.59 -0.61
C PRO A 255 38.65 10.07 -0.63
N GLU A 256 37.97 9.49 0.37
CA GLU A 256 37.76 8.05 0.54
C GLU A 256 36.85 7.44 -0.53
N ARG A 257 36.12 8.26 -1.29
CA ARG A 257 35.23 7.82 -2.38
C ARG A 257 35.88 7.92 -3.77
N LYS A 258 37.13 8.35 -3.84
CA LYS A 258 37.87 8.43 -5.10
C LYS A 258 38.18 7.01 -5.61
N ILE A 259 37.76 6.72 -6.83
CA ILE A 259 38.00 5.44 -7.51
C ILE A 259 39.08 5.59 -8.59
N SER A 260 39.33 4.50 -9.32
CA SER A 260 40.30 4.47 -10.43
C SER A 260 40.04 5.59 -11.45
N HIS A 261 41.10 5.99 -12.15
CA HIS A 261 41.06 7.09 -13.14
C HIS A 261 40.63 8.45 -12.58
N GLY A 262 40.74 8.64 -11.25
CA GLY A 262 40.44 9.91 -10.60
C GLY A 262 38.95 10.25 -10.56
N ARG A 263 38.08 9.25 -10.56
CA ARG A 263 36.62 9.41 -10.62
C ARG A 263 35.95 9.17 -9.27
N ILE A 264 34.64 9.31 -9.22
CA ILE A 264 33.81 9.02 -8.04
C ILE A 264 32.46 8.48 -8.50
N ASN A 265 31.90 7.47 -7.81
CA ASN A 265 30.54 7.01 -8.10
C ASN A 265 29.52 7.88 -7.38
N VAL A 266 28.55 8.42 -8.13
CA VAL A 266 27.48 9.28 -7.62
C VAL A 266 26.13 8.78 -8.12
N PHE A 267 25.10 8.98 -7.31
CA PHE A 267 23.73 8.79 -7.74
C PHE A 267 23.28 10.02 -8.54
N SER A 268 22.93 9.81 -9.80
CA SER A 268 22.33 10.85 -10.64
C SER A 268 20.83 10.65 -10.70
N LYS A 269 20.11 11.48 -9.93
CA LYS A 269 18.65 11.53 -9.94
C LYS A 269 18.11 11.83 -11.35
N LEU A 270 17.09 11.06 -11.75
CA LEU A 270 16.31 11.25 -12.96
C LEU A 270 14.93 11.82 -12.65
N VAL A 271 14.27 11.28 -11.63
CA VAL A 271 12.94 11.72 -11.18
C VAL A 271 12.78 11.49 -9.68
N SER A 272 12.14 12.42 -8.98
CA SER A 272 11.90 12.33 -7.53
C SER A 272 10.60 11.59 -7.21
N ARG A 273 10.55 10.94 -6.05
CA ARG A 273 9.27 10.56 -5.42
C ARG A 273 8.32 11.75 -5.31
N GLY A 274 7.02 11.50 -5.27
CA GLY A 274 5.98 12.53 -5.24
C GLY A 274 5.71 13.17 -6.61
N THR A 275 6.53 12.89 -7.63
CA THR A 275 6.28 13.40 -8.99
C THR A 275 5.06 12.71 -9.59
N ILE A 276 4.12 13.50 -10.11
CA ILE A 276 3.02 13.03 -10.95
C ILE A 276 3.59 12.73 -12.34
N VAL A 277 3.49 11.47 -12.77
CA VAL A 277 3.97 11.01 -14.07
C VAL A 277 2.82 10.51 -14.92
N ASP A 278 2.87 10.84 -16.20
CA ASP A 278 2.01 10.23 -17.21
C ASP A 278 2.41 8.76 -17.43
N VAL A 279 1.41 7.92 -17.71
CA VAL A 279 1.68 6.55 -18.19
C VAL A 279 2.55 6.63 -19.45
N ASP A 280 3.62 5.82 -19.47
CA ASP A 280 4.67 5.73 -20.49
C ASP A 280 5.60 6.96 -20.56
N GLN A 281 5.56 7.88 -19.59
CA GLN A 281 6.48 9.02 -19.55
C GLN A 281 7.92 8.56 -19.27
N GLY A 282 8.85 9.00 -20.11
CA GLY A 282 10.28 8.72 -20.03
C GLY A 282 11.09 9.85 -19.40
N PHE A 283 12.09 9.48 -18.59
CA PHE A 283 13.08 10.37 -18.00
C PHE A 283 14.46 9.88 -18.38
N GLY A 284 15.23 10.72 -19.07
CA GLY A 284 16.47 10.29 -19.68
C GLY A 284 17.59 11.30 -19.60
N LYS A 285 18.81 10.83 -19.91
CA LYS A 285 20.03 11.63 -20.02
C LYS A 285 20.94 11.05 -21.07
N ASP A 286 21.73 11.95 -21.67
CA ASP A 286 22.84 11.58 -22.52
C ASP A 286 24.02 11.12 -21.66
N LEU A 287 24.58 9.97 -22.00
CA LEU A 287 25.73 9.37 -21.32
C LEU A 287 26.92 9.32 -22.28
N PHE A 288 28.10 9.48 -21.70
CA PHE A 288 29.38 9.48 -22.41
C PHE A 288 30.38 8.57 -21.68
N PRO A 289 31.41 8.08 -22.38
CA PRO A 289 32.48 7.31 -21.77
C PRO A 289 33.11 8.04 -20.57
N SER A 290 33.41 7.27 -19.53
CA SER A 290 34.19 7.73 -18.39
C SER A 290 35.69 7.75 -18.67
N ILE A 291 36.16 6.94 -19.62
CA ILE A 291 37.52 6.90 -20.15
C ILE A 291 37.47 6.78 -21.69
N GLU A 292 38.51 7.26 -22.38
CA GLU A 292 38.50 7.42 -23.85
C GLU A 292 38.27 6.10 -24.60
N ASP A 293 38.85 5.01 -24.12
CA ASP A 293 38.84 3.68 -24.75
C ASP A 293 37.80 2.73 -24.15
N GLN A 294 36.86 3.25 -23.33
CA GLN A 294 35.82 2.43 -22.70
C GLN A 294 35.03 1.64 -23.75
N SER A 295 34.96 0.32 -23.62
CA SER A 295 34.31 -0.57 -24.60
C SER A 295 32.80 -0.72 -24.38
N ALA A 296 32.32 -0.56 -23.15
CA ALA A 296 30.91 -0.68 -22.81
C ALA A 296 30.52 0.21 -21.62
N ALA A 297 29.28 0.69 -21.62
CA ALA A 297 28.64 1.34 -20.49
C ALA A 297 27.91 0.31 -19.62
N SER A 298 28.13 0.37 -18.31
CA SER A 298 27.27 -0.27 -17.30
C SER A 298 26.41 0.83 -16.67
N MET A 299 25.09 0.70 -16.81
CA MET A 299 24.10 1.65 -16.32
C MET A 299 23.31 0.99 -15.21
N LYS A 300 23.78 1.13 -13.97
CA LYS A 300 23.09 0.62 -12.79
C LYS A 300 21.97 1.57 -12.39
N ILE A 301 20.77 1.04 -12.23
CA ILE A 301 19.57 1.79 -11.89
C ILE A 301 19.25 1.60 -10.42
N TYR A 302 18.93 2.68 -9.73
CA TYR A 302 18.64 2.69 -8.30
C TYR A 302 17.28 3.34 -8.01
N LYS A 303 16.64 2.88 -6.94
CA LYS A 303 15.51 3.56 -6.27
C LYS A 303 15.87 3.88 -4.82
N THR A 304 15.28 4.94 -4.28
CA THR A 304 15.40 5.31 -2.85
C THR A 304 14.10 5.94 -2.33
N PRO A 305 13.73 5.72 -1.05
CA PRO A 305 12.59 6.40 -0.46
C PRO A 305 12.91 7.86 -0.12
N ALA A 306 14.17 8.28 -0.17
CA ALA A 306 14.54 9.67 0.04
C ALA A 306 14.12 10.55 -1.15
N VAL A 307 13.82 11.83 -0.88
CA VAL A 307 13.51 12.82 -1.94
C VAL A 307 14.72 13.09 -2.83
N ASP A 308 15.91 12.97 -2.26
CA ASP A 308 17.19 13.11 -2.94
C ASP A 308 18.19 12.07 -2.44
N GLY A 309 19.28 11.91 -3.18
CA GLY A 309 20.41 11.07 -2.80
C GLY A 309 21.66 11.53 -3.51
N LYS A 310 22.82 11.26 -2.92
CA LYS A 310 24.12 11.67 -3.48
C LYS A 310 24.96 10.50 -3.94
N TYR A 311 24.92 9.38 -3.22
CA TYR A 311 25.75 8.21 -3.53
C TYR A 311 24.92 6.92 -3.59
N PRO A 312 25.33 5.94 -4.41
CA PRO A 312 24.57 4.69 -4.61
C PRO A 312 24.60 3.74 -3.40
N ASP A 313 25.43 4.04 -2.39
CA ASP A 313 25.62 3.27 -1.15
C ASP A 313 24.97 3.96 0.07
N GLU A 314 24.21 5.04 -0.12
CA GLU A 314 23.51 5.70 0.99
C GLU A 314 22.40 4.80 1.58
N PRO A 315 22.10 4.93 2.89
CA PRO A 315 21.01 4.19 3.51
C PRO A 315 19.69 4.38 2.76
N GLY A 316 19.06 3.27 2.36
CA GLY A 316 17.81 3.26 1.61
C GLY A 316 17.97 3.26 0.08
N MET A 317 19.19 3.31 -0.46
CA MET A 317 19.43 3.04 -1.89
C MET A 317 19.32 1.54 -2.19
N GLU A 318 18.49 1.21 -3.18
CA GLU A 318 18.30 -0.16 -3.66
C GLU A 318 18.58 -0.23 -5.16
N LYS A 319 19.46 -1.15 -5.57
CA LYS A 319 19.74 -1.40 -6.99
C LYS A 319 18.57 -2.18 -7.59
N LEU A 320 17.89 -1.58 -8.57
CA LEU A 320 16.82 -2.20 -9.33
C LEU A 320 17.33 -3.14 -10.42
N GLY A 321 18.42 -2.76 -11.05
CA GLY A 321 18.97 -3.51 -12.18
C GLY A 321 20.14 -2.82 -12.84
N GLU A 322 20.54 -3.35 -13.99
CA GLU A 322 21.69 -2.89 -14.74
C GLU A 322 21.50 -3.16 -16.22
N LEU A 323 21.79 -2.17 -17.06
CA LEU A 323 21.88 -2.33 -18.51
C LEU A 323 23.35 -2.24 -18.91
N ILE A 324 23.74 -3.06 -19.88
CA ILE A 324 25.08 -3.03 -20.46
C ILE A 324 24.95 -2.80 -21.95
N LEU A 325 25.60 -1.76 -22.46
CA LEU A 325 25.60 -1.44 -23.90
C LEU A 325 27.00 -1.04 -24.36
N ASP A 326 27.41 -1.55 -25.51
CA ASP A 326 28.73 -1.25 -26.07
C ASP A 326 28.84 0.22 -26.51
N PHE A 327 30.02 0.79 -26.29
CA PHE A 327 30.47 1.99 -26.95
C PHE A 327 31.30 1.60 -28.19
N PRO A 328 30.70 1.58 -29.40
CA PRO A 328 31.45 1.32 -30.63
C PRO A 328 32.44 2.47 -30.91
N ASP A 329 33.30 2.28 -31.91
CA ASP A 329 34.10 3.37 -32.48
C ASP A 329 35.06 4.06 -31.49
N ALA A 330 35.88 3.27 -30.77
CA ALA A 330 36.81 3.76 -29.74
C ALA A 330 37.70 4.95 -30.18
N HIS A 331 37.97 5.10 -31.47
CA HIS A 331 38.70 6.24 -32.05
C HIS A 331 38.03 7.61 -31.82
N LEU A 332 36.73 7.63 -31.48
CA LEU A 332 35.97 8.85 -31.17
C LEU A 332 36.14 9.32 -29.71
N GLY A 333 36.88 8.58 -28.88
CA GLY A 333 37.20 8.98 -27.50
C GLY A 333 35.95 9.26 -26.67
N PHE A 334 35.85 10.43 -26.04
CA PHE A 334 34.69 10.83 -25.25
C PHE A 334 33.44 11.20 -26.07
N ASN A 335 33.56 11.42 -27.39
CA ASN A 335 32.47 11.88 -28.25
C ASN A 335 31.57 10.71 -28.73
N ARG A 336 31.31 9.75 -27.85
CA ARG A 336 30.47 8.58 -28.11
C ARG A 336 29.23 8.69 -27.24
N LYS A 337 28.08 8.99 -27.84
CA LYS A 337 26.85 9.27 -27.10
C LYS A 337 26.00 8.01 -26.92
N LEU A 338 25.49 7.80 -25.71
CA LEU A 338 24.36 6.91 -25.43
C LEU A 338 23.16 7.71 -24.94
N GLU A 339 21.96 7.31 -25.36
CA GLU A 339 20.70 7.88 -24.91
C GLU A 339 20.04 6.90 -23.96
N PHE A 340 20.11 7.20 -22.65
CA PHE A 340 19.44 6.41 -21.63
C PHE A 340 18.07 7.02 -21.30
N THR A 341 17.04 6.20 -21.19
CA THR A 341 15.69 6.60 -20.77
C THR A 341 15.10 5.58 -19.80
N LEU A 342 14.50 6.05 -18.72
CA LEU A 342 13.69 5.28 -17.79
C LEU A 342 12.23 5.71 -17.91
N SER A 343 11.36 4.81 -18.35
CA SER A 343 9.94 5.10 -18.60
C SER A 343 9.02 4.38 -17.63
N PHE A 344 7.98 5.06 -17.17
CA PHE A 344 7.01 4.53 -16.21
C PHE A 344 5.75 4.08 -16.93
N GLY A 345 5.74 2.82 -17.34
CA GLY A 345 4.67 2.25 -18.15
C GLY A 345 3.40 1.92 -17.38
N GLN A 346 2.55 1.11 -18.00
CA GLN A 346 1.24 0.75 -17.44
C GLN A 346 1.36 -0.10 -16.17
N MET A 347 2.28 -1.06 -16.14
CA MET A 347 2.49 -1.98 -15.01
C MET A 347 3.98 -2.20 -14.69
N GLU A 348 4.87 -1.55 -15.44
CA GLU A 348 6.30 -1.83 -15.42
C GLU A 348 7.11 -0.55 -15.61
N ILE A 349 8.34 -0.58 -15.13
CA ILE A 349 9.35 0.43 -15.45
C ILE A 349 10.20 -0.14 -16.58
N ARG A 350 10.32 0.60 -17.68
CA ARG A 350 11.17 0.21 -18.80
C ARG A 350 12.41 1.09 -18.84
N ALA A 351 13.57 0.50 -18.66
CA ALA A 351 14.83 1.15 -18.97
C ALA A 351 15.22 0.82 -20.40
N TYR A 352 15.63 1.83 -21.15
CA TYR A 352 16.03 1.73 -22.54
C TYR A 352 17.33 2.50 -22.73
N CYS A 353 18.28 1.93 -23.46
CA CYS A 353 19.49 2.63 -23.86
C CYS A 353 19.77 2.37 -25.33
N LYS A 354 20.16 3.42 -26.06
CA LYS A 354 20.52 3.36 -27.48
C LYS A 354 21.84 4.08 -27.74
N ASN A 355 22.69 3.50 -28.58
CA ASN A 355 23.91 4.15 -29.04
C ASN A 355 23.72 4.86 -30.39
N GLN A 356 24.70 5.67 -30.76
CA GLN A 356 24.72 6.44 -32.01
C GLN A 356 24.58 5.60 -33.30
N ASN A 357 24.98 4.32 -33.25
CA ASN A 357 24.89 3.38 -34.38
C ASN A 357 23.53 2.66 -34.44
N GLY A 358 22.61 2.99 -33.53
CA GLY A 358 21.26 2.41 -33.49
C GLY A 358 21.13 1.11 -32.71
N LYS A 359 22.22 0.55 -32.17
CA LYS A 359 22.15 -0.62 -31.28
C LYS A 359 21.52 -0.19 -29.96
N SER A 360 20.58 -0.98 -29.46
CA SER A 360 19.89 -0.70 -28.21
C SER A 360 19.77 -1.92 -27.31
N VAL A 361 19.56 -1.67 -26.03
CA VAL A 361 19.25 -2.65 -25.01
C VAL A 361 18.13 -2.11 -24.12
N ASP A 362 17.26 -2.98 -23.64
CA ASP A 362 16.22 -2.63 -22.70
C ASP A 362 16.07 -3.66 -21.58
N ALA A 363 15.52 -3.20 -20.46
CA ALA A 363 15.18 -4.01 -19.32
C ALA A 363 13.85 -3.54 -18.74
N VAL A 364 13.10 -4.49 -18.17
CA VAL A 364 11.79 -4.26 -17.58
C VAL A 364 11.84 -4.62 -16.10
N PHE A 365 11.34 -3.73 -15.26
CA PHE A 365 11.27 -3.91 -13.82
C PHE A 365 9.82 -3.79 -13.34
N ASN A 366 9.50 -4.48 -12.25
CA ASN A 366 8.20 -4.34 -11.61
C ASN A 366 8.02 -2.92 -11.09
N LEU A 367 6.88 -2.33 -11.41
CA LEU A 367 6.51 -1.02 -10.90
C LEU A 367 5.79 -1.18 -9.57
N GLU A 368 6.52 -0.92 -8.49
CA GLU A 368 5.96 -0.93 -7.14
C GLU A 368 5.34 0.44 -6.84
N PHE A 369 4.01 0.46 -6.76
CA PHE A 369 3.24 1.64 -6.34
C PHE A 369 2.91 1.63 -4.85
#